data_AF-A0A0C9RLW1-F1
#
_entry.id   AF-A0A0C9RLW1-F1
#
_cell.length_a   1.000
_cell.length_b   1.000
_cell.length_c   1.000
_cell.angle_alpha   90.00
_cell.angle_beta   90.00
_cell.angle_gamma   90.00
#
_symmetry.space_group_name_H-M   'P 1'
#
loop_
_entity.id
_entity.type
_entity.pdbx_description
1 polymer ?
#
loop_
_entity_poly.entity_id
_entity_poly.type
_entity_poly.pdbx_seq_one_letter_code
_entity_poly.pdbx_strand_id
1 'polypeptide(L)'
;MDGLTDEDYVPAPIKYEYLDHTADVQIHAWGETMQEAFEQSGVAMFDYMTELDSVEILTTHDIEAEGDDIQGLLYHFLDELLFMFCAEPFLVAKVLSLATIHVKLKNHITAKHDRN
;
A
#
# COMPACT_ATOMS: atom_id res chain seq x y z
N MET A 1 -37.17 21.15 31.54
CA MET A 1 -36.12 20.40 30.82
C MET A 1 -36.81 19.97 29.55
N ASP A 2 -36.63 20.75 28.50
CA ASP A 2 -37.49 20.69 27.31
C ASP A 2 -37.27 19.36 26.59
N GLY A 3 -38.34 18.58 26.48
CA GLY A 3 -38.33 17.25 25.88
C GLY A 3 -38.29 17.34 24.36
N LEU A 4 -37.58 16.40 23.74
CA LEU A 4 -37.55 16.21 22.29
C LEU A 4 -38.98 16.09 21.75
N THR A 5 -39.26 16.78 20.66
CA THR A 5 -40.56 16.76 19.99
C THR A 5 -40.53 15.78 18.82
N ASP A 6 -41.70 15.31 18.38
CA ASP A 6 -41.78 14.33 17.28
C ASP A 6 -41.16 14.84 15.96
N GLU A 7 -41.04 16.16 15.78
CA GLU A 7 -40.40 16.78 14.62
C GLU A 7 -38.86 16.62 14.61
N ASP A 8 -38.24 16.40 15.77
CA ASP A 8 -36.78 16.22 15.91
C ASP A 8 -36.31 14.84 15.40
N TYR A 9 -37.24 13.94 15.09
CA TYR A 9 -36.98 12.59 14.58
C TYR A 9 -37.22 12.43 13.07
N VAL A 10 -37.54 13.52 12.35
CA VAL A 10 -37.75 13.46 10.90
C VAL A 10 -36.40 13.69 10.18
N PRO A 11 -35.75 12.65 9.63
CA PRO A 11 -34.52 12.83 8.89
C PRO A 11 -34.77 13.64 7.62
N ALA A 12 -33.82 14.51 7.25
CA ALA A 12 -33.88 15.26 6.01
C ALA A 12 -33.99 14.32 4.80
N PRO A 13 -34.75 14.70 3.75
CA PRO A 13 -34.91 13.86 2.58
C PRO A 13 -33.56 13.61 1.90
N ILE A 14 -33.24 12.34 1.65
CA ILE A 14 -31.97 11.92 1.06
C ILE A 14 -31.85 12.46 -0.36
N LYS A 15 -30.80 13.24 -0.61
CA LYS A 15 -30.45 13.87 -1.90
C LYS A 15 -29.02 13.55 -2.32
N TYR A 16 -28.63 12.30 -2.21
CA TYR A 16 -27.40 11.79 -2.80
C TYR A 16 -27.69 10.45 -3.45
N GLU A 17 -26.96 10.13 -4.51
CA GLU A 17 -26.94 8.83 -5.14
C GLU A 17 -25.51 8.32 -5.19
N TYR A 18 -25.34 7.01 -5.00
CA TYR A 18 -24.06 6.35 -5.22
C TYR A 18 -24.05 5.81 -6.65
N LEU A 19 -23.00 6.17 -7.40
CA LEU A 19 -22.76 5.68 -8.75
C LEU A 19 -21.75 4.52 -8.69
N ASP A 20 -22.03 3.43 -9.40
CA ASP A 20 -21.17 2.24 -9.54
C ASP A 20 -19.97 2.50 -10.48
N HIS A 21 -18.74 1.97 -10.33
CA HIS A 21 -17.92 1.36 -9.26
C HIS A 21 -16.47 1.32 -9.85
N THR A 22 -15.33 1.23 -9.14
CA THR A 22 -14.88 0.19 -8.17
C THR A 22 -13.71 0.73 -7.35
N ALA A 23 -13.69 0.51 -6.03
CA ALA A 23 -12.83 1.17 -5.03
C ALA A 23 -11.29 1.07 -5.18
N ASP A 24 -10.78 0.40 -6.22
CA ASP A 24 -9.36 0.13 -6.41
C ASP A 24 -8.72 1.11 -7.40
N VAL A 25 -7.47 1.49 -7.14
CA VAL A 25 -6.64 2.32 -8.03
C VAL A 25 -5.50 1.48 -8.60
N GLN A 26 -5.22 1.63 -9.89
CA GLN A 26 -4.02 1.07 -10.50
C GLN A 26 -2.87 2.07 -10.43
N ILE A 27 -1.81 1.70 -9.73
CA ILE A 27 -0.56 2.47 -9.69
C ILE A 27 0.39 1.91 -10.74
N HIS A 28 0.91 2.79 -11.60
CA HIS A 28 1.98 2.47 -12.54
C HIS A 28 3.19 3.33 -12.20
N ALA A 29 4.23 2.69 -11.63
CA ALA A 29 5.47 3.32 -11.22
C ALA A 29 6.65 2.82 -12.07
N TRP A 30 7.68 3.66 -12.23
CA TRP A 30 8.88 3.37 -13.02
C TRP A 30 10.12 4.01 -12.38
N GLY A 31 11.30 3.57 -12.81
CA GLY A 31 12.60 4.10 -12.38
C GLY A 31 13.73 3.59 -13.27
N GLU A 32 14.92 4.19 -13.16
CA GLU A 32 16.14 3.74 -13.84
C GLU A 32 16.61 2.37 -13.30
N THR A 33 16.23 2.05 -12.06
CA THR A 33 16.52 0.77 -11.40
C THR A 33 15.25 0.12 -10.85
N MET A 34 15.32 -1.18 -10.58
CA MET A 34 14.21 -1.90 -9.95
C MET A 34 13.91 -1.33 -8.55
N GLN A 35 14.95 -0.98 -7.81
CA GLN A 35 14.85 -0.34 -6.49
C GLN A 35 14.04 0.95 -6.58
N GLU A 36 14.38 1.82 -7.53
CA GLU A 36 13.68 3.08 -7.74
C GLU A 36 12.21 2.85 -8.13
N ALA A 37 11.91 1.87 -8.98
CA ALA A 37 10.52 1.54 -9.33
C ALA A 37 9.71 1.07 -8.10
N PHE A 38 10.33 0.31 -7.20
CA PHE A 38 9.73 -0.09 -5.93
C PHE A 38 9.48 1.11 -5.01
N GLU A 39 10.49 1.96 -4.81
CA GLU A 39 10.36 3.20 -4.02
C GLU A 39 9.22 4.07 -4.54
N GLN A 40 9.16 4.30 -5.86
CA GLN A 40 8.11 5.09 -6.51
C GLN A 40 6.72 4.46 -6.33
N SER A 41 6.61 3.13 -6.33
CA SER A 41 5.32 2.47 -6.09
C SER A 41 4.78 2.72 -4.67
N GLY A 42 5.66 2.71 -3.66
CA GLY A 42 5.29 3.02 -2.29
C GLY A 42 4.95 4.49 -2.09
N VAL A 43 5.73 5.40 -2.68
CA VAL A 43 5.44 6.84 -2.64
C VAL A 43 4.08 7.13 -3.29
N ALA A 44 3.80 6.56 -4.46
CA ALA A 44 2.53 6.73 -5.15
C ALA A 44 1.33 6.20 -4.32
N MET A 45 1.53 5.14 -3.54
CA MET A 45 0.49 4.63 -2.64
C MET A 45 0.15 5.66 -1.55
N PHE A 46 1.17 6.26 -0.92
CA PHE A 46 0.96 7.28 0.11
C PHE A 46 0.40 8.59 -0.46
N ASP A 47 0.84 8.99 -1.65
CA ASP A 47 0.34 10.19 -2.36
C ASP A 47 -1.15 10.08 -2.66
N TYR A 48 -1.63 8.88 -2.98
CA TYR A 48 -3.06 8.63 -3.16
C TYR A 48 -3.86 8.72 -1.85
N MET A 49 -3.24 8.39 -0.71
CA MET A 49 -3.89 8.39 0.61
C MET A 49 -3.82 9.76 1.30
N THR A 50 -2.80 10.56 1.02
CA THR A 50 -2.51 11.83 1.70
C THR A 50 -1.68 12.75 0.81
N GLU A 51 -1.97 14.05 0.89
CA GLU A 51 -1.19 15.09 0.24
C GLU A 51 0.23 15.18 0.82
N LEU A 52 1.20 14.56 0.14
CA LEU A 52 2.60 14.46 0.60
C LEU A 52 3.31 15.81 0.75
N ASP A 53 2.86 16.84 0.04
CA ASP A 53 3.41 18.20 0.17
C ASP A 53 3.20 18.79 1.57
N SER A 54 2.13 18.38 2.26
CA SER A 54 1.81 18.80 3.62
C SER A 54 2.57 18.02 4.71
N VAL A 55 3.23 16.91 4.34
CA VAL A 55 3.91 16.01 5.28
C VAL A 55 5.34 16.49 5.56
N GLU A 56 5.64 16.67 6.85
CA GLU A 56 6.98 16.98 7.37
C GLU A 56 7.72 15.69 7.77
N ILE A 57 9.00 15.56 7.41
CA ILE A 57 9.82 14.39 7.73
C ILE A 57 10.42 14.59 9.13
N LEU A 58 9.83 13.92 10.13
CA LEU A 58 10.25 14.02 11.54
C LEU A 58 11.02 12.79 12.04
N THR A 59 10.75 11.61 11.46
CA THR A 59 11.34 10.34 11.88
C THR A 59 11.70 9.48 10.67
N THR A 60 12.46 8.41 10.91
CA THR A 60 12.80 7.38 9.91
C THR A 60 12.45 6.02 10.48
N HIS A 61 11.89 5.15 9.64
CA HIS A 61 11.51 3.79 10.00
C HIS A 61 12.05 2.83 8.96
N ASP A 62 12.63 1.74 9.44
CA ASP A 62 13.10 0.65 8.59
C ASP A 62 11.99 -0.39 8.47
N ILE A 63 11.77 -0.86 7.25
CA ILE A 63 10.84 -1.95 6.94
C ILE A 63 11.59 -3.09 6.25
N GLU A 64 11.20 -4.32 6.54
CA GLU A 64 11.73 -5.51 5.89
C GLU A 64 10.56 -6.31 5.31
N ALA A 65 10.65 -6.66 4.03
CA ALA A 65 9.69 -7.50 3.34
C ALA A 65 10.41 -8.64 2.63
N GLU A 66 9.82 -9.83 2.66
CA GLU A 66 10.30 -11.01 1.93
C GLU A 66 9.23 -11.50 0.96
N GLY A 67 9.66 -11.99 -0.21
CA GLY A 67 8.78 -12.61 -1.19
C GLY A 67 9.47 -13.78 -1.89
N ASP A 68 8.68 -14.76 -2.31
CA ASP A 68 9.17 -15.92 -3.08
C ASP A 68 9.56 -15.57 -4.53
N ASP A 69 8.98 -14.49 -5.06
CA ASP A 69 9.30 -13.89 -6.34
C ASP A 69 9.17 -12.36 -6.26
N ILE A 70 9.41 -11.67 -7.37
CA ILE A 70 9.39 -10.20 -7.39
C ILE A 70 7.99 -9.60 -7.20
N GLN A 71 6.94 -10.31 -7.62
CA GLN A 71 5.56 -9.86 -7.47
C GLN A 71 5.11 -10.00 -6.01
N GLY A 72 5.44 -11.13 -5.39
CA GLY A 72 5.24 -11.36 -3.97
C GLY A 72 6.04 -10.39 -3.11
N LEU A 73 7.29 -10.09 -3.49
CA LEU A 73 8.08 -9.09 -2.78
C LEU A 73 7.43 -7.70 -2.85
N LEU A 74 6.95 -7.28 -4.03
CA LEU A 74 6.26 -6.00 -4.19
C LEU A 74 4.96 -5.96 -3.38
N TYR A 75 4.18 -7.06 -3.41
CA TYR A 75 2.96 -7.18 -2.64
C TYR A 75 3.23 -7.01 -1.14
N HIS A 76 4.16 -7.79 -0.59
CA HIS A 76 4.49 -7.72 0.83
C HIS A 76 5.10 -6.37 1.22
N PHE A 77 5.91 -5.76 0.34
CA PHE A 77 6.43 -4.42 0.56
C PHE A 77 5.32 -3.36 0.69
N LEU A 78 4.35 -3.35 -0.23
CA LEU A 78 3.23 -2.41 -0.16
C LEU A 78 2.29 -2.71 1.01
N ASP A 79 2.09 -3.99 1.35
CA ASP A 79 1.28 -4.43 2.49
C ASP A 79 1.88 -3.96 3.83
N GLU A 80 3.20 -4.08 4.01
CA GLU A 80 3.90 -3.55 5.20
C GLU A 80 3.81 -2.02 5.29
N LEU A 81 3.94 -1.29 4.17
CA LEU A 81 3.76 0.16 4.15
C LEU A 81 2.32 0.56 4.54
N LEU A 82 1.32 -0.16 4.01
CA LEU A 82 -0.09 0.06 4.34
C LEU A 82 -0.38 -0.29 5.81
N PHE A 83 0.20 -1.37 6.31
CA PHE A 83 0.10 -1.77 7.71
C PHE A 83 0.65 -0.69 8.62
N MET A 84 1.84 -0.16 8.33
CA MET A 84 2.46 0.92 9.09
C MET A 84 1.59 2.18 9.11
N PHE A 85 1.00 2.55 7.98
CA PHE A 85 0.03 3.64 7.91
C PHE A 85 -1.21 3.42 8.78
N CYS A 86 -1.70 2.19 8.85
CA CYS A 86 -2.89 1.84 9.62
C CYS A 86 -2.63 1.68 11.12
N ALA A 87 -1.43 1.19 11.48
CA ALA A 87 -1.06 0.85 12.85
C ALA A 87 -0.53 2.06 13.64
N GLU A 88 0.22 2.95 12.97
CA GLU A 88 0.80 4.15 13.58
C GLU A 88 0.01 5.40 13.12
N PRO A 89 -0.60 6.17 14.03
CA PRO A 89 -1.33 7.37 13.64
C PRO A 89 -0.38 8.38 12.97
N PHE A 90 -0.66 8.72 11.71
CA PHE A 90 0.03 9.72 10.88
C PHE A 90 1.41 9.33 10.34
N LEU A 91 1.75 8.04 10.29
CA LEU A 91 3.01 7.61 9.67
C LEU A 91 2.84 7.54 8.14
N VAL A 92 3.33 8.57 7.45
CA VAL A 92 3.28 8.69 5.98
C VAL A 92 4.71 8.83 5.46
N ALA A 93 5.11 7.94 4.55
CA ALA A 93 6.43 8.00 3.96
C ALA A 93 6.45 8.95 2.76
N LYS A 94 7.04 10.14 2.94
CA LYS A 94 7.30 11.10 1.86
C LYS A 94 8.49 10.69 0.98
N VAL A 95 9.47 10.02 1.58
CA VAL A 95 10.67 9.54 0.90
C VAL A 95 10.88 8.09 1.30
N LEU A 96 11.05 7.22 0.31
CA LEU A 96 11.40 5.83 0.51
C LEU A 96 12.77 5.59 -0.11
N SER A 97 13.63 4.87 0.60
CA SER A 97 14.91 4.39 0.08
C SER A 97 15.03 2.91 0.37
N LEU A 98 15.23 2.14 -0.69
CA LEU A 98 15.35 0.70 -0.64
C LEU A 98 16.83 0.32 -0.56
N ALA A 99 17.22 -0.27 0.57
CA ALA A 99 18.62 -0.61 0.83
C ALA A 99 19.07 -1.88 0.10
N THR A 100 18.27 -2.95 0.09
CA THR A 100 18.67 -4.24 -0.51
C THR A 100 17.46 -5.05 -0.98
N ILE A 101 17.58 -5.66 -2.17
CA ILE A 101 16.62 -6.64 -2.69
C ILE A 101 17.27 -8.02 -2.66
N HIS A 102 16.66 -8.97 -1.95
CA HIS A 102 17.08 -10.37 -1.95
C HIS A 102 16.09 -11.23 -2.74
N VAL A 103 16.56 -11.84 -3.84
CA VAL A 103 15.75 -12.78 -4.64
C VAL A 103 16.28 -14.20 -4.44
N LYS A 104 15.45 -15.09 -3.89
CA LYS A 104 15.79 -16.51 -3.68
C LYS A 104 15.46 -17.31 -4.95
N LEU A 105 16.49 -17.81 -5.65
CA LEU A 105 16.31 -18.70 -6.80
C LEU A 105 16.05 -20.14 -6.33
N LYS A 106 14.85 -20.68 -6.60
CA LYS A 106 14.53 -22.09 -6.35
C LYS A 106 14.69 -22.89 -7.64
N ASN A 107 15.79 -23.63 -7.79
CA ASN A 107 15.98 -24.55 -8.93
C ASN A 107 15.46 -25.94 -8.58
N HIS A 108 14.58 -26.52 -9.41
CA HIS A 108 14.17 -27.92 -9.30
C HIS A 108 14.76 -28.73 -10.46
N ILE A 109 15.89 -29.40 -10.22
CA ILE A 109 16.45 -30.36 -11.19
C ILE A 109 15.78 -31.71 -10.93
N THR A 110 14.79 -32.08 -11.74
CA THR A 110 14.33 -33.47 -11.83
C THR A 110 15.23 -34.21 -12.81
N ALA A 111 16.30 -34.81 -12.31
CA ALA A 111 17.03 -35.81 -13.08
C ALA A 111 16.14 -37.04 -13.22
N LYS A 112 15.43 -37.17 -14.36
CA LYS A 112 14.98 -38.49 -14.82
C LYS A 112 16.24 -39.27 -15.19
N HIS A 113 16.75 -40.05 -14.25
CA HIS A 113 17.71 -41.10 -14.57
C HIS A 113 16.94 -42.19 -15.32
N ASP A 114 16.97 -42.09 -16.64
CA ASP A 114 16.48 -43.14 -17.53
C ASP A 114 17.27 -44.42 -17.25
N ARG A 115 16.50 -45.49 -17.06
CA ARG A 115 16.95 -46.86 -16.87
C ARG A 115 17.86 -47.31 -18.00
N ASN A 116 18.96 -47.98 -17.66
CA ASN A 116 19.50 -49.06 -18.48
C ASN A 116 19.99 -50.18 -17.57
#